data_AF-A0A2P9C7D8-F1
#
_entry.id   AF-A0A2P9C7D8-F1
#
_cell.length_a   1.000
_cell.length_b   1.000
_cell.length_c   1.000
_cell.angle_alpha   90.00
_cell.angle_beta   90.00
_cell.angle_gamma   90.00
#
_symmetry.space_group_name_H-M   'P 1'
#
loop_
_entity.id
_entity.type
_entity.pdbx_description
1 polymer ?
#
loop_
_entity_poly.entity_id
_entity_poly.type
_entity_poly.pdbx_seq_one_letter_code
_entity_poly.pdbx_strand_id
1 'polypeptide(L)'
;MINGQGLNVTDVYNRDIYNTGENNTLDENKDYSRWKIIYPNYINKKKKVNEGRRINLKYCVSDPTVDEIALACKELNVSYVVEKNKYYPKDWLIEGRIRIKLPNKNNDIPNKYQLMKKIGLKLQTIKVNVESNVVINTNQVSKKKKKKKNKE
;
A
#
# COMPACT_ATOMS: atom_id res chain seq x y z
N MET A 1 20.65 -28.64 18.08
CA MET A 1 19.63 -27.73 18.64
C MET A 1 19.62 -26.46 17.79
N ILE A 2 18.71 -26.37 16.83
CA ILE A 2 18.57 -25.18 15.97
C ILE A 2 17.65 -24.19 16.67
N ASN A 3 18.20 -23.05 17.08
CA ASN A 3 17.46 -21.97 17.74
C ASN A 3 16.48 -21.36 16.74
N GLY A 4 15.19 -21.64 16.92
CA GLY A 4 14.11 -21.06 16.14
C GLY A 4 13.96 -19.58 16.46
N GLN A 5 14.66 -18.73 15.73
CA GLN A 5 14.32 -17.31 15.64
C GLN A 5 12.99 -17.21 14.88
N GLY A 6 11.91 -16.90 15.61
CA GLY A 6 10.61 -16.64 15.02
C GLY A 6 10.72 -15.54 13.98
N LEU A 7 10.23 -15.80 12.77
CA LEU A 7 10.19 -14.82 11.68
C LEU A 7 9.38 -13.60 12.13
N ASN A 8 9.94 -12.41 11.90
CA ASN A 8 9.30 -11.16 12.29
C ASN A 8 8.00 -10.97 11.47
N VAL A 9 6.95 -10.40 12.07
CA VAL A 9 5.65 -10.22 11.40
C VAL A 9 5.79 -9.38 10.14
N THR A 10 6.72 -8.42 10.14
CA THR A 10 7.10 -7.63 8.96
C THR A 10 7.70 -8.49 7.86
N ASP A 11 8.50 -9.51 8.21
CA ASP A 11 9.17 -10.40 7.25
C ASP A 11 8.18 -11.40 6.64
N VAL A 12 7.20 -11.85 7.42
CA VAL A 12 6.07 -12.66 6.93
C VAL A 12 5.17 -11.82 6.00
N TYR A 13 4.81 -10.60 6.40
CA TYR A 13 4.01 -9.68 5.58
C TYR A 13 4.69 -9.33 4.25
N ASN A 14 6.01 -9.09 4.28
CA ASN A 14 6.80 -8.86 3.08
C ASN A 14 6.85 -10.11 2.20
N ARG A 15 7.07 -11.30 2.78
CA ARG A 15 7.10 -12.57 2.02
C ARG A 15 5.78 -12.85 1.29
N ASP A 16 4.64 -12.65 1.94
CA ASP A 16 3.33 -12.96 1.35
C ASP A 16 2.89 -11.94 0.29
N ILE A 17 3.38 -10.69 0.35
CA ILE A 17 3.19 -9.72 -0.73
C ILE A 17 4.03 -10.10 -1.97
N TYR A 18 5.27 -10.56 -1.80
CA TYR A 18 6.19 -10.81 -2.91
C TYR A 18 6.18 -12.24 -3.48
N ASN A 19 5.51 -13.21 -2.84
CA ASN A 19 5.60 -14.64 -3.22
C ASN A 19 4.34 -15.25 -3.87
N THR A 20 3.32 -14.47 -4.22
CA THR A 20 2.26 -14.97 -5.11
C THR A 20 2.70 -14.83 -6.56
N GLY A 21 2.87 -15.97 -7.24
CA GLY A 21 3.32 -16.08 -8.63
C GLY A 21 2.65 -15.08 -9.57
N GLU A 22 3.51 -14.43 -10.36
CA GLU A 22 3.21 -13.38 -11.35
C GLU A 22 2.82 -11.99 -10.79
N ASN A 23 3.69 -11.00 -11.07
CA ASN A 23 3.43 -9.55 -11.15
C ASN A 23 3.94 -8.59 -10.05
N ASN A 24 4.94 -8.92 -9.23
CA ASN A 24 5.35 -8.02 -8.13
C ASN A 24 6.78 -7.47 -8.10
N THR A 25 7.58 -7.70 -9.15
CA THR A 25 8.94 -7.15 -9.27
C THR A 25 9.13 -6.52 -10.64
N LEU A 26 10.00 -5.51 -10.71
CA LEU A 26 10.41 -4.90 -11.97
C LEU A 26 11.10 -5.97 -12.83
N ASP A 27 10.46 -6.41 -13.90
CA ASP A 27 11.10 -7.23 -14.94
C ASP A 27 11.83 -6.30 -15.90
N GLU A 28 13.17 -6.29 -15.83
CA GLU A 28 14.01 -5.40 -16.65
C GLU A 28 13.86 -5.67 -18.16
N ASN A 29 13.40 -6.86 -18.55
CA ASN A 29 13.20 -7.23 -19.96
C ASN A 29 11.84 -6.79 -20.51
N LYS A 30 10.96 -6.22 -19.67
CA LYS A 30 9.60 -5.84 -20.05
C LYS A 30 9.45 -4.33 -20.14
N ASP A 31 8.89 -3.87 -21.26
CA ASP A 31 8.64 -2.43 -21.44
C ASP A 31 7.38 -1.97 -20.68
N TYR A 32 7.59 -1.22 -19.61
CA TYR A 32 6.54 -0.56 -18.83
C TYR A 32 6.39 0.93 -19.16
N SER A 33 7.11 1.46 -20.15
CA SER A 33 7.15 2.89 -20.49
C SER A 33 5.76 3.48 -20.73
N ARG A 34 4.87 2.71 -21.36
CA ARG A 34 3.48 3.10 -21.70
C ARG A 34 2.50 3.00 -20.53
N TRP A 35 2.87 2.34 -19.44
CA TRP A 35 2.01 2.19 -18.27
C TRP A 35 1.85 3.53 -17.56
N LYS A 36 0.69 3.74 -16.92
CA LYS A 36 0.42 5.00 -16.23
C LYS A 36 1.17 5.02 -14.90
N ILE A 37 1.68 6.20 -14.52
CA ILE A 37 2.45 6.39 -13.30
C ILE A 37 1.55 6.91 -12.18
N ILE A 38 1.63 6.36 -10.98
CA ILE A 38 1.07 6.96 -9.76
C ILE A 38 2.22 7.16 -8.77
N TYR A 39 2.30 8.35 -8.17
CA TYR A 39 3.14 8.62 -7.01
C TYR A 39 2.25 8.72 -5.77
N PRO A 40 2.77 8.45 -4.57
CA PRO A 40 2.01 8.59 -3.32
C PRO A 40 1.31 9.95 -3.15
N ASN A 41 1.97 11.05 -3.53
CA ASN A 41 1.42 12.41 -3.41
C ASN A 41 0.08 12.59 -4.14
N TYR A 42 -0.19 11.80 -5.18
CA TYR A 42 -1.40 11.95 -5.97
C TYR A 42 -2.68 11.67 -5.17
N ILE A 43 -2.57 10.82 -4.15
CA ILE A 43 -3.68 10.39 -3.29
C ILE A 43 -3.47 10.75 -1.81
N ASN A 44 -2.43 11.55 -1.50
CA ASN A 44 -2.15 12.00 -0.14
C ASN A 44 -3.11 13.15 0.25
N LYS A 45 -3.80 12.98 1.39
CA LYS A 45 -4.75 13.94 1.96
C LYS A 45 -4.06 15.20 2.51
N LYS A 46 -2.80 15.08 2.94
CA LYS A 46 -2.01 16.18 3.51
C LYS A 46 -1.39 17.08 2.44
N LYS A 47 -1.38 16.66 1.17
CA LYS A 47 -0.80 17.43 0.05
C LYS A 47 -1.87 18.28 -0.64
N LYS A 48 -1.51 19.51 -0.98
CA LYS A 48 -2.31 20.41 -1.82
C LYS A 48 -2.22 20.01 -3.31
N VAL A 49 -3.06 20.62 -4.15
CA VAL A 49 -3.06 20.34 -5.60
C VAL A 49 -1.74 20.78 -6.24
N ASN A 50 -1.21 21.94 -5.85
CA ASN A 50 0.09 22.45 -6.32
C ASN A 50 1.26 21.53 -5.89
N GLU A 51 1.16 20.91 -4.72
CA GLU A 51 2.10 19.93 -4.15
C GLU A 51 1.95 18.50 -4.72
N GLY A 52 0.98 18.27 -5.61
CA GLY A 52 0.88 17.04 -6.39
C GLY A 52 -0.38 16.21 -6.20
N ARG A 53 -1.30 16.56 -5.28
CA ARG A 53 -2.58 15.86 -5.14
C ARG A 53 -3.38 15.91 -6.45
N ARG A 54 -3.93 14.77 -6.89
CA ARG A 54 -4.64 14.64 -8.18
C ARG A 54 -6.12 14.28 -8.07
N ILE A 55 -6.59 13.88 -6.88
CA ILE A 55 -7.99 13.51 -6.64
C ILE A 55 -8.59 14.30 -5.47
N ASN A 56 -9.92 14.30 -5.33
CA ASN A 56 -10.62 15.01 -4.26
C ASN A 56 -10.30 14.41 -2.87
N LEU A 57 -10.26 15.28 -1.86
CA LEU A 57 -9.87 14.92 -0.48
C LEU A 57 -10.68 13.75 0.11
N LYS A 58 -11.97 13.62 -0.25
CA LYS A 58 -12.81 12.52 0.21
C LYS A 58 -12.33 11.13 -0.19
N TYR A 59 -11.48 11.04 -1.22
CA TYR A 59 -10.88 9.78 -1.68
C TYR A 59 -9.41 9.65 -1.27
N CYS A 60 -8.83 10.64 -0.59
CA CYS A 60 -7.42 10.61 -0.20
C CYS A 60 -7.24 9.93 1.17
N VAL A 61 -6.00 9.51 1.44
CA VAL A 61 -5.55 8.99 2.75
C VAL A 61 -4.34 9.76 3.26
N SER A 62 -4.09 9.70 4.57
CA SER A 62 -2.90 10.28 5.18
C SER A 62 -1.68 9.40 4.86
N ASP A 63 -0.62 10.03 4.35
CA ASP A 63 0.71 9.43 4.11
C ASP A 63 0.64 8.04 3.47
N PRO A 64 0.07 7.93 2.25
CA PRO A 64 0.09 6.68 1.50
C PRO A 64 1.53 6.27 1.20
N THR A 65 1.84 4.98 1.30
CA THR A 65 3.12 4.42 0.81
C THR A 65 2.92 3.72 -0.53
N VAL A 66 4.01 3.47 -1.26
CA VAL A 66 3.92 2.73 -2.53
C VAL A 66 3.47 1.28 -2.32
N ASP A 67 3.89 0.64 -1.22
CA ASP A 67 3.47 -0.72 -0.90
C ASP A 67 1.97 -0.79 -0.55
N GLU A 68 1.45 0.21 0.17
CA GLU A 68 0.00 0.32 0.41
C GLU A 68 -0.76 0.46 -0.92
N ILE A 69 -0.28 1.32 -1.83
CA ILE A 69 -0.89 1.50 -3.14
C ILE A 69 -0.83 0.20 -3.96
N ALA A 70 0.28 -0.53 -3.90
CA ALA A 70 0.45 -1.83 -4.55
C ALA A 70 -0.57 -2.85 -4.02
N LEU A 71 -0.76 -2.93 -2.70
CA LEU A 71 -1.78 -3.79 -2.08
C LEU A 71 -3.19 -3.45 -2.58
N ALA A 72 -3.54 -2.16 -2.64
CA ALA A 72 -4.83 -1.73 -3.18
C ALA A 72 -4.98 -2.10 -4.66
N CYS A 73 -3.93 -1.97 -5.47
CA CYS A 73 -3.95 -2.42 -6.86
C CYS A 73 -4.14 -3.95 -6.98
N LYS A 74 -3.49 -4.73 -6.10
CA LYS A 74 -3.65 -6.19 -6.00
C LYS A 74 -5.11 -6.57 -5.71
N GLU A 75 -5.72 -5.94 -4.71
CA GLU A 75 -7.15 -6.18 -4.38
C GLU A 75 -8.11 -5.76 -5.49
N LEU A 76 -7.74 -4.76 -6.29
CA LEU A 76 -8.52 -4.30 -7.44
C LEU A 76 -8.24 -5.11 -8.71
N ASN A 77 -7.40 -6.13 -8.64
CA ASN A 77 -6.96 -6.97 -9.76
C ASN A 77 -6.41 -6.14 -10.94
N VAL A 78 -5.67 -5.07 -10.63
CA VAL A 78 -5.02 -4.20 -11.61
C VAL A 78 -3.57 -4.63 -11.76
N SER A 79 -3.08 -4.81 -12.99
CA SER A 79 -1.65 -5.09 -13.18
C SER A 79 -0.83 -3.86 -12.82
N TYR A 80 0.18 -4.03 -11.98
CA TYR A 80 1.07 -2.97 -11.53
C TYR A 80 2.53 -3.42 -11.45
N VAL A 81 3.44 -2.45 -11.34
CA VAL A 81 4.87 -2.65 -11.10
C VAL A 81 5.35 -1.56 -10.14
N VAL A 82 6.10 -1.96 -9.12
CA VAL A 82 6.69 -1.05 -8.15
C VAL A 82 8.13 -0.74 -8.55
N GLU A 83 8.47 0.54 -8.60
CA GLU A 83 9.83 1.04 -8.79
C GLU A 83 10.22 1.81 -7.53
N LYS A 84 10.89 1.14 -6.58
CA LYS A 84 11.20 1.71 -5.26
C LYS A 84 12.16 2.90 -5.34
N ASN A 85 13.20 2.81 -6.16
CA ASN A 85 14.28 3.83 -6.25
C ASN A 85 13.91 5.05 -7.13
N LYS A 86 12.62 5.39 -7.27
CA LYS A 86 12.15 6.54 -8.05
C LYS A 86 11.49 7.54 -7.13
N TYR A 87 11.74 8.82 -7.37
CA TYR A 87 11.28 9.90 -6.50
C TYR A 87 10.31 10.81 -7.23
N TYR A 88 9.37 11.41 -6.50
CA TYR A 88 8.44 12.36 -7.08
C TYR A 88 9.15 13.70 -7.37
N PRO A 89 9.17 14.23 -8.62
CA PRO A 89 9.98 15.42 -8.94
C PRO A 89 9.63 16.69 -8.16
N LYS A 90 8.40 16.82 -7.64
CA LYS A 90 8.02 17.98 -6.80
C LYS A 90 8.30 17.77 -5.31
N ASP A 91 8.62 16.54 -4.90
CA ASP A 91 8.79 16.16 -3.51
C ASP A 91 9.76 14.97 -3.45
N TRP A 92 11.05 15.29 -3.49
CA TRP A 92 12.14 14.33 -3.57
C TRP A 92 12.28 13.45 -2.32
N LEU A 93 11.63 13.82 -1.21
CA LEU A 93 11.56 13.00 0.00
C LEU A 93 10.60 11.82 -0.14
N ILE A 94 9.74 11.84 -1.16
CA ILE A 94 8.78 10.77 -1.41
C ILE A 94 9.38 9.79 -2.38
N GLU A 95 9.80 8.66 -1.80
CA GLU A 95 10.33 7.52 -2.50
C GLU A 95 9.21 6.60 -3.04
N GLY A 96 9.52 5.97 -4.15
CA GLY A 96 8.71 4.98 -4.82
C GLY A 96 7.80 5.57 -5.90
N ARG A 97 7.65 4.80 -6.97
CA ARG A 97 6.71 5.02 -8.06
C ARG A 97 5.99 3.73 -8.37
N ILE A 98 4.69 3.78 -8.62
CA ILE A 98 3.96 2.63 -9.15
C ILE A 98 3.59 2.88 -10.61
N ARG A 99 3.88 1.91 -11.48
CA ARG A 99 3.35 1.85 -12.83
C ARG A 99 2.14 0.93 -12.85
N ILE A 100 1.10 1.32 -13.57
CA ILE A 100 -0.17 0.58 -13.64
C ILE A 100 -0.62 0.43 -15.10
N LYS A 101 -1.09 -0.76 -15.44
CA LYS A 101 -1.81 -0.99 -16.69
C LYS A 101 -3.28 -0.75 -16.41
N LEU A 102 -3.89 0.17 -17.16
CA LEU A 102 -5.35 0.32 -17.06
C LEU A 102 -6.01 -0.98 -17.55
N PRO A 103 -6.99 -1.51 -16.82
CA PRO A 103 -7.70 -2.69 -17.27
C PRO A 103 -8.48 -2.36 -18.56
N ASN A 104 -8.66 -3.36 -19.42
CA ASN A 104 -9.47 -3.20 -20.64
C ASN A 104 -10.94 -2.90 -20.29
N LYS A 105 -11.68 -2.35 -21.27
CA LYS A 105 -13.05 -1.78 -21.21
C LYS A 105 -14.11 -2.55 -20.41
N ASN A 106 -13.89 -3.82 -20.07
CA ASN A 106 -14.81 -4.66 -19.30
C ASN A 106 -14.72 -4.46 -17.77
N ASN A 107 -13.83 -3.59 -17.28
CA ASN A 107 -13.78 -3.20 -15.88
C ASN A 107 -14.34 -1.78 -15.70
N ASP A 108 -15.04 -1.53 -14.59
CA ASP A 108 -15.58 -0.22 -14.14
C ASP A 108 -14.50 0.86 -13.86
N ILE A 109 -13.36 0.81 -14.53
CA ILE A 109 -12.20 1.68 -14.32
C ILE A 109 -11.76 2.25 -15.68
N PRO A 110 -12.52 3.20 -16.23
CA PRO A 110 -12.30 3.68 -17.60
C PRO A 110 -11.02 4.50 -17.75
N ASN A 111 -10.49 5.06 -16.67
CA ASN A 111 -9.31 5.91 -16.71
C ASN A 111 -8.54 5.95 -15.39
N LYS A 112 -7.34 6.52 -15.45
CA LYS A 112 -6.43 6.68 -14.30
C LYS A 112 -7.06 7.44 -13.12
N TYR A 113 -7.89 8.44 -13.39
CA TYR A 113 -8.53 9.22 -12.33
C TYR A 113 -9.52 8.38 -11.52
N GLN A 114 -10.37 7.59 -12.20
CA GLN A 114 -11.28 6.66 -11.52
C GLN A 114 -10.53 5.56 -10.77
N LEU A 115 -9.43 5.06 -11.34
CA LEU A 115 -8.57 4.11 -10.64
C LEU A 115 -7.99 4.70 -9.34
N MET A 116 -7.44 5.91 -9.39
CA MET A 116 -6.91 6.58 -8.19
C MET A 116 -7.98 6.78 -7.12
N LYS A 117 -9.23 7.07 -7.50
CA LYS A 117 -10.35 7.14 -6.55
C LYS A 117 -10.62 5.78 -5.88
N LYS A 118 -10.68 4.70 -6.67
CA LYS A 118 -10.91 3.34 -6.15
C LYS A 118 -9.77 2.88 -5.25
N ILE A 119 -8.51 3.13 -5.64
CA ILE A 119 -7.33 2.91 -4.79
C ILE A 119 -7.48 3.66 -3.48
N GLY A 120 -7.79 4.96 -3.54
CA GLY A 120 -7.99 5.79 -2.36
C GLY A 120 -9.04 5.27 -1.38
N LEU A 121 -10.21 4.85 -1.88
CA LEU A 121 -11.27 4.22 -1.08
C LEU A 121 -10.82 2.89 -0.45
N LYS A 122 -10.07 2.07 -1.20
CA LYS A 122 -9.50 0.82 -0.68
C LYS A 122 -8.50 1.09 0.44
N LEU A 123 -7.61 2.05 0.27
CA LEU A 123 -6.65 2.44 1.30
C LEU A 123 -7.32 2.96 2.58
N GLN A 124 -8.43 3.70 2.46
CA GLN A 124 -9.21 4.13 3.62
C GLN A 124 -9.70 2.92 4.42
N THR A 125 -10.19 1.89 3.73
CA THR A 125 -10.66 0.64 4.37
C THR A 125 -9.50 -0.10 5.05
N ILE A 126 -8.35 -0.23 4.36
CA ILE A 126 -7.16 -0.92 4.88
C ILE A 126 -6.64 -0.24 6.15
N LYS A 127 -6.47 1.10 6.14
CA LYS A 127 -5.94 1.83 7.31
C LYS A 127 -6.87 1.72 8.52
N VAL A 128 -8.19 1.82 8.33
CA VAL A 128 -9.18 1.62 9.40
C VAL A 128 -9.08 0.23 10.02
N ASN A 129 -8.91 -0.80 9.19
CA ASN A 129 -8.77 -2.19 9.66
C ASN A 129 -7.47 -2.39 10.46
N VAL A 130 -6.36 -1.79 10.01
CA VAL A 130 -5.07 -1.84 10.73
C VAL A 130 -5.18 -1.17 12.10
N GLU A 131 -5.74 0.04 12.17
CA GLU A 131 -5.94 0.77 13.43
C GLU A 131 -6.80 -0.03 14.42
N SER A 132 -7.90 -0.62 13.93
CA SER A 132 -8.79 -1.45 14.75
C SER A 132 -8.08 -2.68 15.32
N ASN A 133 -7.30 -3.39 14.51
CA ASN A 133 -6.54 -4.56 14.93
C ASN A 133 -5.44 -4.22 15.95
N VAL A 134 -4.77 -3.07 15.79
CA VAL A 134 -3.77 -2.58 16.76
C VAL A 134 -4.41 -2.29 18.11
N VAL A 135 -5.59 -1.65 18.13
CA VAL A 135 -6.33 -1.38 19.39
C VAL A 135 -6.78 -2.68 20.08
N ILE A 136 -7.24 -3.67 19.33
CA ILE A 136 -7.64 -4.98 19.90
C ILE A 136 -6.42 -5.68 20.54
N ASN A 137 -5.28 -5.72 19.84
CA ASN A 137 -4.07 -6.37 20.32
C ASN A 137 -3.48 -5.68 21.56
N THR A 138 -3.45 -4.34 21.59
CA THR A 138 -2.98 -3.59 22.78
C THR A 138 -3.85 -3.85 24.01
N ASN A 139 -5.17 -3.96 23.83
CA ASN A 139 -6.12 -4.31 24.90
C ASN A 139 -6.01 -5.77 25.38
N GLN A 140 -5.60 -6.71 24.53
CA GLN A 140 -5.36 -8.09 24.94
C GLN A 140 -4.02 -8.26 25.68
N VAL A 141 -2.98 -7.52 25.29
CA VAL A 141 -1.67 -7.52 25.95
C VAL A 141 -1.75 -6.94 27.37
N SER A 142 -2.54 -5.87 27.57
CA SER A 142 -2.76 -5.28 28.91
C SER A 142 -3.54 -6.20 29.85
N LYS A 143 -4.51 -6.99 29.35
CA LYS A 143 -5.20 -8.03 30.14
C LYS A 143 -4.31 -9.21 30.54
N LYS A 144 -3.35 -9.64 29.68
CA LYS A 144 -2.38 -10.70 30.03
C LYS A 144 -1.36 -10.26 31.10
N LYS A 145 -0.95 -8.98 31.13
CA LYS A 145 -0.05 -8.44 32.19
C LYS A 145 -0.70 -8.44 33.58
N LYS A 146 -2.01 -8.16 33.70
CA LYS A 146 -2.74 -8.24 34.99
C LYS A 146 -2.83 -9.67 35.54
N LYS A 147 -2.89 -10.70 34.68
CA LYS A 147 -3.00 -12.10 35.11
C LYS A 147 -1.68 -12.72 35.60
N LYS A 148 -0.53 -12.13 35.26
CA LYS A 148 0.82 -12.62 35.65
C LYS A 148 1.34 -12.00 36.97
N LYS A 149 0.68 -10.96 37.50
CA LYS A 149 1.00 -10.36 38.82
C LYS A 149 0.31 -11.06 40.00
N ASN A 150 -0.62 -11.99 39.76
CA ASN A 150 -1.40 -12.69 40.80
C ASN A 150 -1.04 -14.18 40.93
N LYS A 151 0.19 -14.57 40.58
CA LYS A 151 0.74 -15.90 40.90
C LYS A 151 2.03 -15.68 41.69
N GLU A 152 1.85 -15.32 42.95
CA GLU A 152 2.72 -15.78 44.04
C GLU A 152 2.46 -17.28 44.28
#